data_AF-A0A4Q3JEP6-F1
#
_entry.id   AF-A0A4Q3JEP6-F1
#
_cell.length_a   1.000
_cell.length_b   1.000
_cell.length_c   1.000
_cell.angle_alpha   90.00
_cell.angle_beta   90.00
_cell.angle_gamma   90.00
#
_symmetry.space_group_name_H-M   'P 1'
#
loop_
_entity.id
_entity.type
_entity.pdbx_description
1 polymer ?
#
loop_
_entity_poly.entity_id
_entity_poly.type
_entity_poly.pdbx_seq_one_letter_code
_entity_poly.pdbx_strand_id
1 'polypeptide(L)'
;SEINMVPMIDLLMCLICFLLITAVWSTMARLDADAQVPGPPGPVTSEPVRKLHVSVEPDSFRLTWRVGSAVESSLDVPRRAADGPTVRFPELAERVTAEWEARGEHRDPRDQKLDQAVLHCDNRTAYKEIVAVIDAVYAARREFPGSHGKKYPAMNVELAMNER
;
A
#
# COMPACT_ATOMS: atom_id res chain seq x y z
N SER A 1 52.79 -38.06 23.85
CA SER A 1 51.33 -38.16 23.95
C SER A 1 50.72 -37.72 22.65
N GLU A 2 50.26 -38.66 21.84
CA GLU A 2 49.48 -38.38 20.63
C GLU A 2 48.03 -38.15 21.07
N ILE A 3 47.50 -36.96 20.80
CA ILE A 3 46.13 -36.59 21.20
C ILE A 3 45.16 -37.23 20.20
N ASN A 4 44.10 -37.89 20.69
CA ASN A 4 43.06 -38.43 19.81
C ASN A 4 42.34 -37.28 19.12
N MET A 5 42.67 -37.04 17.84
CA MET A 5 42.10 -35.93 17.05
C MET A 5 40.65 -36.20 16.60
N VAL A 6 40.22 -37.46 16.58
CA VAL A 6 38.87 -37.87 16.17
C VAL A 6 37.77 -37.20 17.01
N PRO A 7 37.80 -37.22 18.37
CA PRO A 7 36.80 -36.51 19.17
C PRO A 7 36.89 -34.98 19.09
N MET A 8 38.06 -34.40 18.77
CA MET A 8 38.20 -32.94 18.60
C MET A 8 37.51 -32.44 17.32
N ILE A 9 37.56 -33.25 16.25
CA ILE A 9 36.94 -32.92 14.97
C ILE A 9 35.40 -32.91 15.08
N ASP A 10 34.82 -33.82 15.86
CA ASP A 10 33.36 -33.85 16.09
C ASP A 10 32.87 -32.59 16.83
N LEU A 11 33.62 -32.16 17.86
CA LEU A 11 33.34 -30.91 18.58
C LEU A 11 33.46 -29.68 17.65
N LEU A 12 34.47 -29.64 16.79
CA LEU A 12 34.67 -28.54 15.83
C LEU A 12 33.53 -28.46 14.82
N MET A 13 33.09 -29.60 14.26
CA MET A 13 31.99 -29.66 13.30
C MET A 13 30.66 -29.26 13.93
N CYS A 14 30.40 -29.68 15.18
CA CYS A 14 29.23 -29.24 15.95
C CYS A 14 29.23 -27.71 16.16
N LEU A 15 30.37 -27.11 16.48
CA LEU A 15 30.51 -25.66 16.66
C LEU A 15 30.32 -24.88 15.35
N ILE A 16 30.87 -25.36 14.23
CA ILE A 16 30.70 -24.73 12.92
C ILE A 16 29.24 -24.79 12.48
N CYS A 17 28.56 -25.92 12.66
CA CYS A 17 27.12 -26.05 12.37
C CYS A 17 26.29 -25.07 13.22
N PHE A 18 26.60 -24.93 14.51
CA PHE A 18 25.91 -23.97 15.39
C PHE A 18 26.11 -22.52 14.91
N LEU A 19 27.33 -22.14 14.55
CA LEU A 19 27.65 -20.81 14.01
C LEU A 19 26.94 -20.53 12.68
N LEU A 20 26.86 -21.51 11.79
CA LEU A 20 26.19 -21.34 10.49
C LEU A 20 24.67 -21.22 10.61
N ILE A 21 24.04 -22.01 11.49
CA ILE A 21 22.61 -21.90 11.76
C ILE A 21 22.33 -20.51 12.32
N THR A 22 23.01 -20.09 13.39
CA THR A 22 22.78 -18.76 14.00
C THR A 22 23.08 -17.60 13.05
N ALA A 23 24.07 -17.71 12.17
CA ALA A 23 24.35 -16.70 11.14
C ALA A 23 23.22 -16.57 10.10
N VAL A 24 22.55 -17.67 9.71
CA VAL A 24 21.42 -17.64 8.76
C VAL A 24 20.20 -16.95 9.36
N TRP A 25 20.01 -17.08 10.67
CA TRP A 25 18.93 -16.38 11.38
C TRP A 25 19.21 -14.87 11.49
N SER A 26 20.47 -14.44 11.57
CA SER A 26 20.82 -13.01 11.56
C SER A 26 20.53 -12.32 10.22
N THR A 27 20.68 -13.01 9.07
CA THR A 27 20.36 -12.41 7.77
C THR A 27 18.85 -12.37 7.49
N MET A 28 18.08 -13.36 7.97
CA MET A 28 16.61 -13.35 7.83
C MET A 28 15.92 -12.31 8.73
N ALA A 29 16.57 -11.86 9.81
CA ALA A 29 16.04 -10.82 10.70
C ALA A 29 16.11 -9.39 10.13
N ARG A 30 16.82 -9.19 9.00
CA ARG A 30 16.75 -7.94 8.23
C ARG A 30 15.54 -7.97 7.29
N LEU A 31 14.35 -8.01 7.88
CA LEU A 31 13.20 -7.41 7.22
C LEU A 31 13.45 -5.90 7.23
N ASP A 32 13.56 -5.28 6.05
CA ASP A 32 13.47 -3.83 5.89
C ASP A 32 12.06 -3.40 6.30
N ALA A 33 11.87 -3.21 7.60
CA ALA A 33 10.73 -2.52 8.16
C ALA A 33 11.01 -1.02 8.00
N ASP A 34 10.69 -0.46 6.83
CA ASP A 34 10.58 0.97 6.65
C ASP A 34 9.37 1.44 7.47
N ALA A 35 9.59 1.65 8.75
CA ALA A 35 8.64 2.32 9.60
C ALA A 35 8.75 3.80 9.24
N GLN A 36 7.63 4.41 8.83
CA GLN A 36 7.52 5.86 8.64
C GLN A 36 7.56 6.55 10.01
N VAL A 37 8.69 6.46 10.71
CA VAL A 37 8.92 7.09 12.01
C VAL A 37 9.32 8.55 11.75
N PRO A 38 8.77 9.54 12.47
CA PRO A 38 9.27 10.90 12.45
C PRO A 38 10.69 10.96 13.07
N GLY A 39 11.70 10.61 12.28
CA GLY A 39 13.13 10.73 12.60
C GLY A 39 13.82 11.68 11.62
N PRO A 40 15.02 12.19 11.96
CA PRO A 40 15.73 13.17 11.13
C PRO A 40 16.03 12.53 9.76
N PRO A 41 15.73 13.23 8.64
CA PRO A 41 15.86 12.65 7.31
C PRO A 41 17.34 12.33 7.01
N GLY A 42 17.64 11.04 6.86
CA GLY A 42 18.73 10.64 5.97
C GLY A 42 18.39 11.09 4.54
N PRO A 43 19.38 11.30 3.65
CA PRO A 43 19.12 11.73 2.28
C PRO A 43 18.58 10.55 1.47
N VAL A 44 17.32 10.18 1.71
CA VAL A 44 16.49 9.49 0.73
C VAL A 44 15.76 10.59 -0.03
N THR A 45 16.32 10.96 -1.19
CA THR A 45 15.57 11.70 -2.19
C THR A 45 14.56 10.73 -2.82
N SER A 46 13.57 10.28 -2.04
CA SER A 46 12.32 9.86 -2.64
C SER A 46 11.55 11.15 -2.90
N GLU A 47 11.37 11.48 -4.19
CA GLU A 47 10.45 12.55 -4.54
C GLU A 47 9.09 12.21 -3.89
N PRO A 48 8.43 13.17 -3.23
CA PRO A 48 7.18 12.90 -2.54
C PRO A 48 6.15 12.45 -3.57
N VAL A 49 5.89 11.14 -3.63
CA VAL A 49 4.92 10.57 -4.56
C VAL A 49 3.54 11.08 -4.17
N ARG A 50 2.81 11.57 -5.17
CA ARG A 50 1.42 11.98 -5.01
C ARG A 50 0.55 10.78 -4.66
N LYS A 51 -0.19 10.87 -3.54
CA LYS A 51 -1.10 9.82 -3.07
C LYS A 51 -2.52 10.37 -2.91
N LEU A 52 -3.52 9.56 -3.27
CA LEU A 52 -4.92 9.86 -3.01
C LEU A 52 -5.33 9.27 -1.66
N HIS A 53 -5.61 10.11 -0.67
CA HIS A 53 -6.15 9.67 0.61
C HIS A 53 -7.67 9.64 0.53
N VAL A 54 -8.27 8.49 0.82
CA VAL A 54 -9.72 8.30 0.90
C VAL A 54 -10.08 8.11 2.36
N SER A 55 -10.70 9.09 3.01
CA SER A 55 -11.17 8.96 4.39
C SER A 55 -12.65 8.64 4.43
N VAL A 56 -12.99 7.55 5.10
CA VAL A 56 -14.37 7.13 5.34
C VAL A 56 -14.88 7.81 6.60
N GLU A 57 -15.77 8.80 6.44
CA GLU A 57 -16.52 9.40 7.53
C GLU A 57 -17.93 8.77 7.61
N PRO A 58 -18.67 8.94 8.72
CA PRO A 58 -20.01 8.35 8.87
C PRO A 58 -20.97 8.74 7.73
N ASP A 59 -20.99 10.03 7.38
CA ASP A 59 -21.96 10.61 6.44
C ASP A 59 -21.36 10.97 5.07
N SER A 60 -20.03 10.97 4.94
CA SER A 60 -19.34 11.38 3.72
C SER A 60 -18.01 10.64 3.51
N PHE A 61 -17.49 10.71 2.29
CA PHE A 61 -16.14 10.27 1.94
C PHE A 61 -15.31 11.50 1.61
N ARG A 62 -14.17 11.66 2.27
CA ARG A 62 -13.22 12.74 1.94
C ARG A 62 -12.11 12.20 1.05
N LEU A 63 -12.02 12.72 -0.15
CA LEU A 63 -10.93 12.48 -1.10
C LEU A 63 -9.91 13.59 -0.97
N THR A 64 -8.69 13.28 -0.54
CA THR A 64 -7.62 14.26 -0.34
C THR A 64 -6.37 13.86 -1.13
N TRP A 65 -5.97 14.66 -2.11
CA TRP A 65 -4.68 14.49 -2.76
C TRP A 65 -3.57 15.06 -1.89
N ARG A 66 -2.54 14.26 -1.64
CA ARG A 66 -1.38 14.64 -0.85
C ARG A 66 -0.08 14.41 -1.63
N VAL A 67 0.84 15.35 -1.48
CA VAL A 67 2.22 15.24 -1.96
C VAL A 67 3.12 15.38 -0.74
N GLY A 68 3.66 14.26 -0.27
CA GLY A 68 4.34 14.22 1.03
C GLY A 68 3.39 14.59 2.18
N SER A 69 3.69 15.67 2.91
CA SER A 69 2.85 16.19 4.00
C SER A 69 1.85 17.27 3.57
N ALA A 70 1.96 17.78 2.34
CA ALA A 70 1.11 18.86 1.84
C ALA A 70 -0.22 18.31 1.27
N VAL A 71 -1.33 18.95 1.64
CA VAL A 71 -2.65 18.71 1.03
C VAL A 71 -2.78 19.62 -0.19
N GLU A 72 -2.89 19.03 -1.37
CA GLU A 72 -3.05 19.79 -2.61
C GLU A 72 -4.52 20.03 -2.96
N SER A 73 -5.37 19.03 -2.72
CA SER A 73 -6.81 19.13 -2.98
C SER A 73 -7.58 18.27 -1.99
N SER A 74 -8.75 18.73 -1.61
CA SER A 74 -9.72 17.99 -0.80
C SER A 74 -11.10 18.14 -1.40
N LEU A 75 -11.82 17.03 -1.54
CA LEU A 75 -13.18 16.97 -2.01
C LEU A 75 -13.98 16.05 -1.08
N ASP A 76 -15.11 16.55 -0.58
CA ASP A 76 -16.06 15.73 0.16
C ASP A 76 -17.14 15.20 -0.79
N VAL A 77 -17.37 13.89 -0.74
CA VAL A 77 -18.36 13.17 -1.53
C VAL A 77 -19.41 12.63 -0.56
N PRO A 78 -20.70 12.93 -0.76
CA PRO A 78 -21.75 12.40 0.11
C PRO A 78 -21.81 10.88 0.03
N ARG A 79 -22.07 10.22 1.17
CA ARG A 79 -22.18 8.76 1.22
C ARG A 79 -23.54 8.31 0.67
N ARG A 80 -23.64 8.14 -0.64
CA ARG A 80 -24.83 7.58 -1.29
C ARG A 80 -24.58 6.14 -1.75
N ALA A 81 -25.16 5.19 -1.02
CA ALA A 81 -25.14 3.79 -1.40
C ALA A 81 -26.15 3.53 -2.53
N ALA A 82 -25.78 2.71 -3.51
CA ALA A 82 -26.73 2.19 -4.48
C ALA A 82 -27.62 1.12 -3.83
N ASP A 83 -28.91 1.15 -4.15
CA ASP A 83 -29.85 0.11 -3.73
C ASP A 83 -29.55 -1.21 -4.47
N GLY A 84 -29.19 -2.24 -3.71
CA GLY A 84 -28.86 -3.55 -4.25
C GLY A 84 -28.40 -4.56 -3.19
N PRO A 85 -28.27 -5.84 -3.56
CA PRO A 85 -27.82 -6.91 -2.65
C PRO A 85 -26.34 -6.78 -2.22
N THR A 86 -25.57 -5.89 -2.86
CA THR A 86 -24.17 -5.58 -2.54
C THR A 86 -24.03 -4.09 -2.33
N VAL A 87 -23.42 -3.68 -1.21
CA VAL A 87 -23.10 -2.28 -0.94
C VAL A 87 -22.15 -1.78 -2.02
N ARG A 88 -22.54 -0.74 -2.75
CA ARG A 88 -21.73 -0.08 -3.77
C ARG A 88 -21.91 1.43 -3.68
N PHE A 89 -20.84 2.15 -3.99
CA PHE A 89 -20.82 3.62 -3.99
C PHE A 89 -20.50 4.14 -5.39
N PRO A 90 -21.49 4.20 -6.30
CA PRO A 90 -21.25 4.62 -7.69
C PRO A 90 -20.83 6.08 -7.80
N GLU A 91 -21.40 6.98 -6.97
CA GLU A 91 -20.99 8.39 -6.95
C GLU A 91 -19.53 8.55 -6.52
N LEU A 92 -19.06 7.73 -5.57
CA LEU A 92 -17.65 7.72 -5.16
C LEU A 92 -16.75 7.28 -6.33
N ALA A 93 -17.15 6.23 -7.06
CA ALA A 93 -16.41 5.71 -8.20
C ALA A 93 -16.26 6.76 -9.33
N GLU A 94 -17.34 7.47 -9.65
CA GLU A 94 -17.32 8.54 -10.66
C GLU A 94 -16.41 9.70 -10.22
N ARG A 95 -16.48 10.11 -8.96
CA ARG A 95 -15.65 11.18 -8.41
C ARG A 95 -14.17 10.79 -8.36
N VAL A 96 -13.85 9.56 -7.94
CA VAL A 96 -12.47 9.07 -7.94
C VAL A 96 -11.92 8.98 -9.36
N THR A 97 -12.72 8.52 -10.31
CA THR A 97 -12.30 8.47 -11.73
C THR A 97 -12.03 9.86 -12.27
N ALA A 98 -12.92 10.83 -12.04
CA ALA A 98 -12.74 12.21 -12.46
C ALA A 98 -11.51 12.86 -11.79
N GLU A 99 -11.28 12.58 -10.50
CA GLU A 99 -10.11 13.07 -9.77
C GLU A 99 -8.81 12.47 -10.27
N TRP A 100 -8.80 11.18 -10.62
CA TRP A 100 -7.65 10.51 -11.23
C TRP A 100 -7.38 11.04 -12.65
N GLU A 101 -8.41 11.26 -13.46
CA GLU A 101 -8.31 11.89 -14.78
C GLU A 101 -7.94 13.37 -14.72
N ALA A 102 -8.14 14.06 -13.60
CA ALA A 102 -7.75 15.46 -13.43
C ALA A 102 -6.33 15.58 -12.85
N ARG A 103 -5.97 14.77 -11.83
CA ARG A 103 -4.74 14.92 -11.03
C ARG A 103 -3.81 13.71 -10.93
N GLY A 104 -4.18 12.56 -11.50
CA GLY A 104 -3.30 11.37 -11.56
C GLY A 104 -1.98 11.67 -12.27
N GLU A 105 -0.88 11.16 -11.69
CA GLU A 105 0.50 11.46 -12.11
C GLU A 105 0.98 10.44 -13.16
N HIS A 106 0.55 9.19 -13.04
CA HIS A 106 0.98 8.08 -13.90
C HIS A 106 -0.08 7.74 -14.95
N ARG A 107 -0.43 8.71 -15.81
CA ARG A 107 -1.42 8.50 -16.91
C ARG A 107 -0.80 8.05 -18.23
N ASP A 108 0.50 8.24 -18.41
CA ASP A 108 1.15 7.82 -19.65
C ASP A 108 1.03 6.30 -19.78
N PRO A 109 0.52 5.77 -20.90
CA PRO A 109 0.44 4.32 -21.11
C PRO A 109 1.79 3.63 -20.91
N ARG A 110 2.90 4.30 -21.24
CA ARG A 110 4.26 3.74 -21.11
C ARG A 110 4.74 3.65 -19.66
N ASP A 111 4.03 4.31 -18.73
CA ASP A 111 4.38 4.28 -17.32
C ASP A 111 3.83 3.00 -16.65
N GLN A 112 4.75 2.16 -16.17
CA GLN A 112 4.40 0.93 -15.48
C GLN A 112 4.00 1.16 -14.02
N LYS A 113 4.29 2.33 -13.44
CA LYS A 113 3.95 2.64 -12.04
C LYS A 113 2.48 3.00 -11.92
N LEU A 114 1.83 2.46 -10.89
CA LEU A 114 0.45 2.77 -10.54
C LEU A 114 0.44 3.93 -9.55
N ASP A 115 -0.57 4.79 -9.62
CA ASP A 115 -0.80 5.78 -8.57
C ASP A 115 -1.18 5.06 -7.26
N GLN A 116 -0.90 5.66 -6.10
CA GLN A 116 -1.25 5.07 -4.81
C GLN A 116 -2.47 5.76 -4.21
N ALA A 117 -3.41 4.96 -3.73
CA ALA A 117 -4.54 5.40 -2.92
C ALA A 117 -4.42 4.82 -1.50
N VAL A 118 -4.55 5.65 -0.48
CA VAL A 118 -4.54 5.22 0.93
C VAL A 118 -5.95 5.35 1.48
N LEU A 119 -6.56 4.23 1.84
CA LEU A 119 -7.89 4.17 2.43
C LEU A 119 -7.78 4.27 3.96
N HIS A 120 -8.31 5.36 4.51
CA HIS A 120 -8.45 5.60 5.94
C HIS A 120 -9.84 5.19 6.38
N CYS A 121 -9.94 4.14 7.18
CA CYS A 121 -11.20 3.68 7.75
C CYS A 121 -11.09 3.52 9.27
N ASP A 122 -12.22 3.72 9.95
CA ASP A 122 -12.36 3.44 11.38
C ASP A 122 -12.59 1.95 11.64
N ASN A 123 -12.19 1.45 12.81
CA ASN A 123 -12.38 0.06 13.23
C ASN A 123 -13.85 -0.41 13.25
N ARG A 124 -14.80 0.54 13.29
CA ARG A 124 -16.24 0.24 13.26
C ARG A 124 -16.80 0.08 11.86
N THR A 125 -16.02 0.39 10.83
CA THR A 125 -16.45 0.29 9.42
C THR A 125 -16.66 -1.18 9.07
N ALA A 126 -17.84 -1.53 8.57
CA ALA A 126 -18.11 -2.92 8.23
C ALA A 126 -17.24 -3.35 7.04
N TYR A 127 -16.73 -4.58 7.06
CA TYR A 127 -15.86 -5.11 5.99
C TYR A 127 -16.49 -4.98 4.59
N LYS A 128 -17.81 -5.19 4.47
CA LYS A 128 -18.55 -5.01 3.21
C LYS A 128 -18.42 -3.60 2.64
N GLU A 129 -18.33 -2.59 3.51
CA GLU A 129 -18.21 -1.19 3.12
C GLU A 129 -16.77 -0.86 2.70
N ILE A 130 -15.78 -1.42 3.40
CA ILE A 130 -14.36 -1.32 3.00
C ILE A 130 -14.19 -1.88 1.59
N VAL A 131 -14.73 -3.07 1.32
CA VAL A 131 -14.68 -3.68 -0.03
C VAL A 131 -15.39 -2.81 -1.07
N ALA A 132 -16.53 -2.21 -0.73
CA ALA A 132 -17.26 -1.33 -1.63
C ALA A 132 -16.48 -0.04 -1.97
N VAL A 133 -15.72 0.50 -1.02
CA VAL A 133 -14.85 1.66 -1.25
C VAL A 133 -13.63 1.27 -2.09
N ILE A 134 -13.02 0.11 -1.83
CA ILE A 134 -11.91 -0.41 -2.65
C ILE A 134 -12.37 -0.61 -4.10
N ASP A 135 -13.56 -1.20 -4.31
CA ASP A 135 -14.15 -1.37 -5.65
C ASP A 135 -14.39 -0.03 -6.34
N ALA A 136 -14.83 1.00 -5.60
CA ALA A 136 -14.98 2.34 -6.13
C ALA A 136 -13.65 2.98 -6.55
N VAL A 137 -12.55 2.74 -5.83
CA VAL A 137 -11.22 3.21 -6.24
C VAL A 137 -10.73 2.47 -7.48
N TYR A 138 -10.96 1.16 -7.56
CA TYR A 138 -10.60 0.36 -8.75
C TYR A 138 -11.50 0.57 -9.97
N ALA A 139 -12.54 1.39 -9.85
CA ALA A 139 -13.31 1.87 -11.00
C ALA A 139 -12.45 2.75 -11.93
N ALA A 140 -11.48 3.47 -11.38
CA ALA A 140 -10.48 4.18 -12.16
C ALA A 140 -9.58 3.18 -12.88
N ARG A 141 -9.71 3.09 -14.20
CA ARG A 141 -8.99 2.11 -15.03
C ARG A 141 -8.20 2.78 -16.14
N ARG A 142 -7.02 2.22 -16.42
CA ARG A 142 -6.14 2.63 -17.52
C ARG A 142 -5.84 1.49 -18.48
N GLU A 143 -5.46 1.86 -19.69
CA GLU A 143 -5.00 0.94 -20.72
C GLU A 143 -3.47 1.03 -20.83
N PHE A 144 -2.81 -0.13 -20.84
CA PHE A 144 -1.37 -0.23 -21.04
C PHE A 144 -1.04 -0.60 -22.50
N PRO A 145 0.11 -0.16 -23.03
CA PRO A 145 0.60 -0.60 -24.32
C PRO A 145 0.87 -2.10 -24.25
N GLY A 146 0.24 -2.87 -25.15
CA GLY A 146 0.26 -4.34 -25.12
C GLY A 146 -0.92 -4.99 -24.39
N SER A 147 -1.85 -4.19 -23.83
CA SER A 147 -3.02 -4.70 -23.11
C SER A 147 -4.11 -5.33 -23.99
N HIS A 148 -3.98 -5.26 -25.33
CA HIS A 148 -5.01 -5.76 -26.28
C HIS A 148 -6.44 -5.28 -25.95
N GLY A 149 -6.58 -4.03 -25.51
CA GLY A 149 -7.88 -3.45 -25.13
C GLY A 149 -8.40 -3.83 -23.75
N LYS A 150 -7.61 -4.53 -22.92
CA LYS A 150 -7.98 -4.79 -21.51
C LYS A 150 -7.71 -3.53 -20.65
N LYS A 151 -8.64 -3.25 -19.74
CA LYS A 151 -8.54 -2.13 -18.80
C LYS A 151 -8.12 -2.66 -17.43
N TYR A 152 -7.06 -2.11 -16.88
CA TYR A 152 -6.51 -2.48 -15.58
C TYR A 152 -6.74 -1.34 -14.56
N PRO A 153 -6.83 -1.63 -13.26
CA PRO A 153 -6.89 -0.59 -12.24
C PRO A 153 -5.73 0.39 -12.40
N ALA A 154 -6.03 1.69 -12.33
CA ALA A 154 -5.03 2.74 -12.47
C ALA A 154 -4.27 3.02 -11.17
N MET A 155 -4.84 2.61 -10.03
CA MET A 155 -4.31 2.88 -8.70
C MET A 155 -4.16 1.59 -7.92
N ASN A 156 -3.16 1.53 -7.04
CA ASN A 156 -3.07 0.53 -5.99
C ASN A 156 -3.68 1.07 -4.69
N VAL A 157 -4.28 0.21 -3.87
CA VAL A 157 -4.92 0.61 -2.61
C VAL A 157 -4.11 0.08 -1.43
N GLU A 158 -3.74 0.98 -0.53
CA GLU A 158 -3.16 0.70 0.77
C GLU A 158 -4.20 0.99 1.85
N LEU A 159 -4.42 0.03 2.75
CA LEU A 159 -5.37 0.19 3.84
C LEU A 159 -4.64 0.75 5.07
N ALA A 160 -5.11 1.88 5.60
CA ALA A 160 -4.67 2.46 6.85
C ALA A 160 -5.86 2.50 7.83
N MET A 161 -5.79 1.68 8.87
CA MET A 161 -6.79 1.73 9.95
C MET A 161 -6.43 2.83 10.93
N ASN A 162 -7.38 3.73 11.20
CA ASN A 162 -7.21 4.74 12.24
C ASN A 162 -7.69 4.18 13.57
N GLU A 163 -6.80 4.17 14.56
CA GLU A 163 -7.15 3.95 15.96
C GLU A 163 -7.67 5.28 16.53
N ARG A 164 -8.98 5.52 16.43
CA ARG A 164 -9.66 6.58 17.20
C ARG A 164 -10.63 5.98 18.20
#